data_AF-A0A7C1RWU7-F1
#
_entry.id   AF-A0A7C1RWU7-F1
#
_cell.length_a   1.000
_cell.length_b   1.000
_cell.length_c   1.000
_cell.angle_alpha   90.00
_cell.angle_beta   90.00
_cell.angle_gamma   90.00
#
_symmetry.space_group_name_H-M   'P 1'
#
loop_
_entity.id
_entity.type
_entity.pdbx_description
1 polymer ?
#
loop_
_entity_poly.entity_id
_entity_poly.type
_entity_poly.pdbx_seq_one_letter_code
_entity_poly.pdbx_strand_id
1 'polypeptide(L)'
;MPTFVYMTRCDGCGQCVDICPSDIMHIDKSLRRAYNIEPNMCWECYSCVKACPHQAIDVRGYADFAPLGHSVRVIRDEERGTIAWKVIFRDGREKNFLSPITTKPWGQEIPELAKLPEPGKEMRDGPLLCYEPEYIRLDDGDLHTLESNGLKFKEGVYY
;
A
#
# COMPACT_ATOMS: atom_id res chain seq x y z
N MET A 1 18.99 9.06 -7.56
CA MET A 1 19.34 7.99 -6.61
C MET A 1 18.04 7.56 -5.94
N PRO A 2 17.92 6.31 -5.49
CA PRO A 2 16.74 5.84 -4.77
C PRO A 2 17.19 4.91 -3.64
N THR A 3 16.52 3.78 -3.38
CA THR A 3 16.81 2.93 -2.21
C THR A 3 18.25 2.43 -2.18
N PHE A 4 18.87 2.51 -1.00
CA PHE A 4 20.22 2.00 -0.74
C PHE A 4 20.26 1.25 0.58
N VAL A 5 21.27 0.39 0.75
CA VAL A 5 21.36 -0.54 1.89
C VAL A 5 22.60 -0.24 2.74
N TYR A 6 22.40 -0.09 4.04
CA TYR A 6 23.45 -0.04 5.04
C TYR A 6 24.02 -1.45 5.26
N MET A 7 25.18 -1.72 4.67
CA MET A 7 25.83 -3.05 4.67
C MET A 7 26.15 -3.58 6.07
N THR A 8 26.31 -2.69 7.05
CA THR A 8 26.56 -3.05 8.46
C THR A 8 25.31 -3.54 9.19
N ARG A 9 24.11 -3.27 8.67
CA ARG A 9 22.82 -3.67 9.28
C ARG A 9 22.12 -4.78 8.53
N CYS A 10 22.33 -4.88 7.23
CA CYS A 10 21.71 -5.93 6.43
C CYS A 10 22.35 -7.29 6.73
N ASP A 11 21.54 -8.33 6.85
CA ASP A 11 21.95 -9.73 7.06
C ASP A 11 21.75 -10.61 5.81
N GLY A 12 21.08 -10.07 4.78
CA GLY A 12 20.76 -10.78 3.54
C GLY A 12 19.46 -11.61 3.59
N CYS A 13 18.54 -11.35 4.52
CA CYS A 13 17.31 -12.14 4.70
C CYS A 13 16.33 -12.17 3.51
N GLY A 14 16.38 -11.19 2.59
CA GLY A 14 15.59 -11.23 1.36
C GLY A 14 14.19 -10.60 1.41
N GLN A 15 13.66 -10.19 2.57
CA GLN A 15 12.30 -9.59 2.63
C GLN A 15 12.12 -8.34 1.74
N CYS A 16 13.19 -7.60 1.49
CA CYS A 16 13.17 -6.47 0.57
C CYS A 16 13.02 -6.87 -0.90
N VAL A 17 13.45 -8.07 -1.27
CA VAL A 17 13.26 -8.67 -2.59
C VAL A 17 11.79 -9.01 -2.76
N ASP A 18 11.24 -9.78 -1.83
CA ASP A 18 9.86 -10.29 -1.89
C ASP A 18 8.80 -9.17 -1.99
N ILE A 19 9.04 -8.05 -1.30
CA ILE A 19 8.06 -6.95 -1.23
C ILE A 19 8.22 -5.92 -2.35
N CYS A 20 9.30 -5.96 -3.13
CA CYS A 20 9.57 -4.91 -4.11
C CYS A 20 8.61 -5.06 -5.31
N PRO A 21 7.68 -4.11 -5.54
CA PRO A 21 6.71 -4.26 -6.63
C PRO A 21 7.35 -4.16 -8.01
N SER A 22 8.56 -3.59 -8.10
CA SER A 22 9.31 -3.39 -9.34
C SER A 22 10.43 -4.42 -9.54
N ASP A 23 10.58 -5.39 -8.62
CA ASP A 23 11.63 -6.43 -8.67
C ASP A 23 13.08 -5.91 -8.77
N ILE A 24 13.34 -4.71 -8.23
CA ILE A 24 14.68 -4.07 -8.31
C ILE A 24 15.55 -4.32 -7.07
N MET A 25 15.03 -4.97 -6.03
CA MET A 25 15.82 -5.31 -4.83
C MET A 25 16.31 -6.76 -4.97
N HIS A 26 17.62 -6.98 -4.89
CA HIS A 26 18.24 -8.32 -5.04
C HIS A 26 19.27 -8.57 -3.94
N ILE A 27 19.64 -9.84 -3.73
CA ILE A 27 20.74 -10.23 -2.83
C ILE A 27 22.01 -10.48 -3.64
N ASP A 28 23.07 -9.76 -3.30
CA ASP A 28 24.41 -10.07 -3.78
C ASP A 28 24.87 -11.39 -3.14
N LYS A 29 25.17 -12.39 -3.99
CA LYS A 29 25.55 -13.73 -3.53
C LYS A 29 26.90 -13.78 -2.83
N SER A 30 27.81 -12.86 -3.16
CA SER A 30 29.16 -12.79 -2.59
C SER A 30 29.17 -12.09 -1.24
N LEU A 31 28.53 -10.92 -1.15
CA LEU A 31 28.45 -10.12 0.07
C LEU A 31 27.37 -10.64 1.01
N ARG A 32 26.39 -11.39 0.49
CA ARG A 32 25.15 -11.78 1.19
C ARG A 32 24.44 -10.55 1.75
N ARG A 33 24.28 -9.54 0.91
CA ARG A 33 23.64 -8.25 1.26
C ARG A 33 22.67 -7.84 0.17
N ALA A 34 21.60 -7.18 0.57
CA ALA A 34 20.65 -6.62 -0.38
C ALA A 34 21.24 -5.39 -1.10
N TYR A 35 20.83 -5.17 -2.34
CA TYR A 35 21.14 -3.99 -3.13
C TYR A 35 20.01 -3.71 -4.13
N ASN A 36 19.96 -2.48 -4.62
CA ASN A 36 19.05 -2.07 -5.69
C ASN A 36 19.77 -2.22 -7.04
N ILE A 37 19.27 -3.08 -7.93
CA ILE A 37 19.88 -3.37 -9.24
C ILE A 37 19.57 -2.30 -10.28
N GLU A 38 18.41 -1.65 -10.19
CA GLU A 38 17.94 -0.70 -11.19
C GLU A 38 17.37 0.54 -10.51
N PRO A 39 18.25 1.45 -10.07
CA PRO A 39 17.83 2.58 -9.26
C PRO A 39 16.88 3.53 -10.01
N ASN A 40 17.07 3.72 -11.32
CA ASN A 40 16.20 4.49 -12.21
C ASN A 40 14.75 3.97 -12.29
N MET A 41 14.49 2.70 -11.93
CA MET A 41 13.15 2.12 -11.89
C MET A 41 12.53 2.10 -10.49
N CYS A 42 13.21 2.68 -9.50
CA CYS A 42 12.64 2.81 -8.17
C CYS A 42 11.57 3.90 -8.14
N TRP A 43 10.43 3.59 -7.49
CA TRP A 43 9.33 4.52 -7.32
C TRP A 43 9.29 5.19 -5.95
N GLU A 44 10.32 4.98 -5.12
CA GLU A 44 10.40 5.49 -3.74
C GLU A 44 9.13 5.22 -2.92
N CYS A 45 8.51 4.04 -3.09
CA CYS A 45 7.27 3.65 -2.38
C CYS A 45 7.49 3.26 -0.89
N TYR A 46 8.75 3.14 -0.48
CA TYR A 46 9.20 2.70 0.85
C TYR A 46 8.82 1.26 1.24
N SER A 47 8.29 0.42 0.33
CA SER A 47 7.91 -0.96 0.68
C SER A 47 9.08 -1.77 1.25
N CYS A 48 10.25 -1.73 0.59
CA CYS A 48 11.45 -2.41 1.07
C CYS A 48 12.01 -1.79 2.38
N VAL A 49 11.85 -0.48 2.58
CA VAL A 49 12.25 0.21 3.82
C VAL A 49 11.39 -0.25 5.00
N LYS A 50 10.06 -0.30 4.80
CA LYS A 50 9.08 -0.72 5.82
C LYS A 50 9.21 -2.21 6.15
N ALA A 51 9.50 -3.05 5.16
CA ALA A 51 9.62 -4.49 5.34
C ALA A 51 10.94 -4.92 5.97
N CYS A 52 12.01 -4.12 5.88
CA CYS A 52 13.32 -4.53 6.38
C CYS A 52 13.31 -4.62 7.93
N PRO A 53 13.48 -5.83 8.52
CA PRO A 53 13.41 -5.99 9.98
C PRO A 53 14.61 -5.33 10.68
N HIS A 54 15.73 -5.20 9.96
CA HIS A 54 16.96 -4.58 10.45
C HIS A 54 17.03 -3.07 10.18
N GLN A 55 15.99 -2.49 9.57
CA GLN A 55 15.95 -1.07 9.20
C GLN A 55 17.20 -0.64 8.42
N ALA A 56 17.69 -1.55 7.58
CA ALA A 56 18.95 -1.45 6.87
C ALA A 56 18.81 -0.74 5.51
N ILE A 57 17.59 -0.38 5.11
CA ILE A 57 17.31 0.26 3.82
C ILE A 57 16.84 1.69 4.07
N ASP A 58 17.29 2.61 3.24
CA ASP A 58 16.85 4.00 3.25
C ASP A 58 16.72 4.50 1.81
N VAL A 59 16.07 5.65 1.64
CA VAL A 59 15.88 6.28 0.34
C VAL A 59 16.72 7.54 0.28
N ARG A 60 17.43 7.72 -0.82
CA ARG A 60 18.00 9.02 -1.18
C ARG A 60 17.23 9.52 -2.38
N GLY A 61 16.70 10.74 -2.31
CA GLY A 61 15.89 11.32 -3.39
C GLY A 61 16.56 11.27 -4.76
N TYR A 62 15.72 11.24 -5.81
CA TYR A 62 16.16 11.28 -7.21
C TYR A 62 17.19 12.38 -7.47
N ALA A 63 18.29 12.01 -8.13
CA ALA A 63 19.44 12.89 -8.24
C ALA A 63 19.19 14.07 -9.20
N ASP A 64 18.21 13.91 -10.10
CA ASP A 64 17.90 14.87 -11.15
C ASP A 64 17.29 16.16 -10.61
N PHE A 65 16.69 16.13 -9.41
CA PHE A 65 16.04 17.30 -8.82
C PHE A 65 16.16 17.41 -7.29
N ALA A 66 16.48 16.34 -6.56
CA ALA A 66 16.49 16.36 -5.10
C ALA A 66 17.88 16.74 -4.56
N PRO A 67 18.04 17.90 -3.89
CA PRO A 67 19.31 18.27 -3.27
C PRO A 67 19.62 17.36 -2.07
N LEU A 68 20.91 17.11 -1.83
CA LEU A 68 21.37 16.28 -0.71
C LEU A 68 20.98 16.87 0.67
N GLY A 69 20.98 16.02 1.70
CA GLY A 69 20.87 16.44 3.11
C GLY A 69 19.48 16.30 3.73
N HIS A 70 18.45 15.99 2.95
CA HIS A 70 17.16 15.58 3.50
C HIS A 70 17.13 14.06 3.75
N SER A 71 16.28 13.61 4.67
CA SER A 71 16.05 12.19 4.96
C SER A 71 14.63 11.97 5.46
N VAL A 72 14.00 10.86 5.07
CA VAL A 72 12.70 10.43 5.56
C VAL A 72 12.82 9.00 6.05
N ARG A 73 12.51 8.77 7.32
CA ARG A 73 12.55 7.46 7.96
C ARG A 73 11.16 7.04 8.40
N VAL A 74 10.93 5.74 8.37
CA VAL A 74 9.63 5.15 8.70
C VAL A 74 9.78 3.94 9.61
N ILE A 75 8.86 3.79 10.54
CA ILE A 75 8.64 2.56 11.32
C ILE A 75 7.16 2.21 11.21
N ARG A 76 6.87 1.02 10.69
CA ARG A 76 5.52 0.45 10.65
C ARG A 76 5.39 -0.52 11.82
N ASP A 77 4.43 -0.30 12.68
CA ASP A 77 4.14 -1.12 13.86
C ASP A 77 2.81 -1.84 13.62
N GLU A 78 2.90 -3.14 13.32
CA GLU A 78 1.73 -3.96 13.02
C GLU A 78 0.91 -4.28 14.27
N GLU A 79 1.54 -4.41 15.44
CA GLU A 79 0.86 -4.70 16.71
C GLU A 79 0.01 -3.51 17.16
N ARG A 80 0.55 -2.30 17.03
CA ARG A 80 -0.17 -1.07 17.36
C ARG A 80 -1.08 -0.58 16.23
N GLY A 81 -0.97 -1.15 15.04
CA GLY A 81 -1.69 -0.67 13.86
C GLY A 81 -1.34 0.78 13.51
N THR A 82 -0.07 1.18 13.67
CA THR A 82 0.38 2.56 13.42
C THR A 82 1.60 2.63 12.51
N ILE A 83 1.83 3.80 11.93
CA ILE A 83 3.04 4.12 11.18
C ILE A 83 3.61 5.45 11.66
N ALA A 84 4.90 5.44 12.03
CA ALA A 84 5.63 6.61 12.46
C ALA A 84 6.58 7.08 11.35
N TRP A 85 6.62 8.39 11.13
CA TRP A 85 7.48 9.03 10.14
C TRP A 85 8.35 10.10 10.81
N LYS A 86 9.64 10.10 10.49
CA LYS A 86 10.59 11.17 10.84
C LYS A 86 11.11 11.78 9.56
N VAL A 87 10.92 13.09 9.41
CA VAL A 87 11.37 13.88 8.26
C VAL A 87 12.45 14.86 8.74
N ILE A 88 13.65 14.74 8.19
CA ILE A 88 14.76 15.65 8.42
C ILE A 88 14.96 16.47 7.15
N PHE A 89 14.84 17.79 7.27
CA PHE A 89 15.08 18.73 6.18
C PHE A 89 16.59 19.00 6.03
N ARG A 90 16.99 19.46 4.85
CA ARG A 90 18.39 19.82 4.56
C ARG A 90 18.95 20.88 5.53
N ASP A 91 18.10 21.76 6.05
CA ASP A 91 18.48 22.81 7.01
C ASP A 91 18.47 22.33 8.48
N GLY A 92 18.27 21.04 8.71
CA GLY A 92 18.26 20.44 10.04
C GLY A 92 16.92 20.50 10.77
N ARG A 93 15.88 21.12 10.20
CA ARG A 93 14.52 21.03 10.78
C ARG A 93 14.08 19.57 10.81
N GLU A 94 13.39 19.21 11.89
CA GLU A 94 12.82 17.87 12.08
C GLU A 94 11.30 17.96 12.21
N LYS A 95 10.57 17.02 11.58
CA LYS A 95 9.15 16.80 11.81
C LYS A 95 8.89 15.32 12.04
N ASN A 96 8.07 15.03 13.05
CA ASN A 96 7.66 13.67 13.40
C ASN A 96 6.15 13.54 13.25
N PHE A 97 5.70 12.43 12.68
CA PHE A 97 4.29 12.12 12.47
C PHE A 97 4.00 10.70 12.94
N LEU A 98 2.79 10.48 13.44
CA LEU A 98 2.27 9.17 13.79
C LEU A 98 0.85 9.08 13.23
N SER A 99 0.57 8.03 12.46
CA SER A 99 -0.73 7.83 11.82
C SER A 99 -1.24 6.41 12.07
N PRO A 100 -2.53 6.22 12.37
CA PRO A 100 -3.14 4.89 12.39
C PRO A 100 -3.19 4.33 10.96
N ILE A 101 -2.98 3.02 10.80
CA ILE A 101 -3.03 2.31 9.52
C ILE A 101 -4.07 1.18 9.48
N THR A 102 -4.47 0.66 10.64
CA THR A 102 -5.54 -0.33 10.76
C THR A 102 -6.19 -0.23 12.15
N THR A 103 -7.50 -0.48 12.23
CA THR A 103 -8.23 -0.63 13.49
C THR A 103 -8.42 -2.10 13.89
N LYS A 104 -8.04 -3.01 12.99
CA LYS A 104 -8.16 -4.46 13.15
C LYS A 104 -6.78 -5.10 13.28
N PRO A 105 -6.64 -6.15 14.12
CA PRO A 105 -5.40 -6.91 14.19
C PRO A 105 -5.00 -7.45 12.82
N TRP A 106 -3.70 -7.34 12.51
CA TRP A 106 -3.18 -7.79 11.22
C TRP A 106 -3.44 -9.28 11.00
N GLY A 107 -3.92 -9.63 9.81
CA GLY A 107 -4.18 -11.03 9.40
C GLY A 107 -5.40 -11.72 10.01
N GLN A 108 -6.13 -11.09 10.94
CA GLN A 108 -7.28 -11.74 11.61
C GLN A 108 -8.63 -11.48 10.94
N GLU A 109 -8.81 -10.30 10.35
CA GLU A 109 -10.12 -9.84 9.86
C GLU A 109 -10.16 -9.77 8.33
N ILE A 110 -9.33 -10.58 7.66
CA ILE A 110 -9.32 -10.69 6.20
C ILE A 110 -10.45 -11.64 5.78
N PRO A 111 -11.43 -11.19 4.98
CA PRO A 111 -12.55 -12.04 4.58
C PRO A 111 -12.08 -13.26 3.78
N GLU A 112 -12.51 -14.45 4.20
CA GLU A 112 -12.20 -15.70 3.52
C GLU A 112 -13.20 -15.96 2.37
N LEU A 113 -13.06 -15.18 1.28
CA LEU A 113 -13.99 -15.23 0.14
C LEU A 113 -14.15 -16.63 -0.47
N ALA A 114 -13.11 -17.47 -0.37
CA ALA A 114 -13.14 -18.85 -0.86
C ALA A 114 -14.08 -19.77 -0.07
N LYS A 115 -14.52 -19.37 1.13
CA LYS A 115 -15.48 -20.13 1.96
C LYS A 115 -16.93 -19.73 1.70
N LEU A 116 -17.17 -18.70 0.89
CA LEU A 116 -18.53 -18.27 0.56
C LEU A 116 -19.20 -19.30 -0.38
N PRO A 117 -20.53 -19.41 -0.34
CA PRO A 117 -21.26 -20.19 -1.33
C PRO A 117 -20.93 -19.75 -2.75
N GLU A 118 -20.77 -20.70 -3.66
CA GLU A 118 -20.59 -20.37 -5.07
C GLU A 118 -21.82 -19.62 -5.60
N PRO A 119 -21.63 -18.56 -6.40
CA PRO A 119 -22.76 -17.82 -6.94
C PRO A 119 -23.57 -18.71 -7.88
N GLY A 120 -24.90 -18.61 -7.79
CA GLY A 120 -25.81 -19.27 -8.72
C GLY A 120 -25.68 -18.72 -10.15
N LYS A 121 -26.27 -19.40 -11.13
CA LYS A 121 -26.26 -18.93 -12.53
C LYS A 121 -26.92 -17.55 -12.66
N GLU A 122 -28.08 -17.35 -12.02
CA GLU A 122 -28.81 -16.08 -12.07
C GLU A 122 -28.01 -14.92 -11.47
N MET A 123 -27.23 -15.19 -10.42
CA MET A 123 -26.35 -14.17 -9.82
C MET A 123 -25.23 -13.75 -10.78
N ARG A 124 -24.67 -14.71 -11.54
CA ARG A 124 -23.60 -14.43 -12.53
C ARG A 124 -24.13 -13.72 -13.77
N ASP A 125 -25.37 -14.02 -14.18
CA ASP A 125 -26.02 -13.40 -15.32
C ASP A 125 -26.62 -12.01 -14.98
N GLY A 126 -26.74 -11.71 -13.68
CA GLY A 126 -27.25 -10.45 -13.16
C GLY A 126 -26.20 -9.34 -13.02
N PRO A 127 -26.62 -8.10 -12.75
CA PRO A 127 -25.73 -6.95 -12.62
C PRO A 127 -25.12 -6.78 -11.22
N LEU A 128 -25.53 -7.59 -10.24
CA LEU A 128 -25.14 -7.44 -8.83
C LEU A 128 -23.73 -7.99 -8.59
N LEU A 129 -22.92 -7.23 -7.84
CA LEU A 129 -21.65 -7.74 -7.31
C LEU A 129 -21.85 -8.60 -6.06
N CYS A 130 -20.75 -9.17 -5.57
CA CYS A 130 -20.74 -9.91 -4.32
C CYS A 130 -21.23 -9.01 -3.18
N TYR A 131 -22.26 -9.48 -2.47
CA TYR A 131 -22.98 -8.78 -1.39
C TYR A 131 -23.82 -7.56 -1.77
N GLU A 132 -24.03 -7.30 -3.05
CA GLU A 132 -25.03 -6.31 -3.47
C GLU A 132 -26.43 -6.93 -3.50
N PRO A 133 -27.48 -6.16 -3.16
CA PRO A 133 -27.48 -4.72 -2.85
C PRO A 133 -27.20 -4.35 -1.37
N GLU A 134 -27.09 -5.32 -0.47
CA GLU A 134 -27.00 -5.13 0.99
C GLU A 134 -25.97 -4.07 1.40
N TYR A 135 -24.73 -4.15 0.88
CA TYR A 135 -23.66 -3.22 1.28
C TYR A 135 -23.73 -1.85 0.61
N ILE A 136 -24.50 -1.71 -0.47
CA ILE A 136 -24.77 -0.40 -1.08
C ILE A 136 -25.88 0.31 -0.30
N ARG A 137 -26.94 -0.41 0.04
CA ARG A 137 -28.13 0.19 0.64
C ARG A 137 -28.09 0.25 2.16
N LEU A 138 -27.32 -0.63 2.79
CA LEU A 138 -27.36 -0.88 4.24
C LEU A 138 -28.78 -1.27 4.72
N ASP A 139 -29.59 -1.85 3.83
CA ASP A 139 -30.93 -2.39 4.08
C ASP A 139 -31.21 -3.61 3.18
N ASP A 140 -32.32 -4.32 3.44
CA ASP A 140 -32.74 -5.52 2.72
C ASP A 140 -33.49 -5.23 1.40
N GLY A 141 -33.40 -3.99 0.87
CA GLY A 141 -34.11 -3.59 -0.35
C GLY A 141 -33.35 -3.92 -1.64
N ASP A 142 -34.08 -4.02 -2.76
CA ASP A 142 -33.50 -4.16 -4.11
C ASP A 142 -32.69 -2.92 -4.54
N LEU A 143 -31.87 -2.98 -5.60
CA LEU A 143 -31.17 -1.78 -6.09
C LEU A 143 -32.13 -0.59 -6.33
N HIS A 144 -31.68 0.60 -5.93
CA HIS A 144 -32.40 1.83 -6.23
C HIS A 144 -32.45 2.09 -7.74
N THR A 145 -33.63 1.92 -8.34
CA THR A 145 -33.94 2.34 -9.69
C THR A 145 -34.53 3.76 -9.71
N LEU A 146 -34.56 4.39 -10.88
CA LEU A 146 -35.31 5.64 -11.06
C LEU A 146 -36.76 5.50 -10.60
N GLU A 147 -37.41 4.40 -10.94
CA GLU A 147 -38.78 4.09 -10.53
C GLU A 147 -38.89 3.99 -9.00
N SER A 148 -37.98 3.26 -8.34
CA SER A 148 -38.00 3.10 -6.88
C SER A 148 -37.83 4.43 -6.12
N ASN A 149 -37.19 5.42 -6.74
CA ASN A 149 -36.98 6.75 -6.18
C ASN A 149 -38.00 7.80 -6.66
N GLY A 150 -39.03 7.39 -7.43
CA GLY A 150 -40.00 8.31 -8.01
C GLY A 150 -39.42 9.28 -9.06
N LEU A 151 -38.26 8.94 -9.61
CA LEU A 151 -37.55 9.71 -10.63
C LEU A 151 -37.92 9.20 -12.04
N LYS A 152 -37.91 10.10 -13.02
CA LYS A 152 -38.13 9.77 -14.43
C LYS A 152 -37.00 10.37 -15.25
N PHE A 153 -36.50 9.64 -16.24
CA PHE A 153 -35.62 10.21 -17.25
C PHE A 153 -36.39 11.32 -17.98
N LYS A 154 -35.83 12.53 -17.97
CA LYS A 154 -36.26 13.60 -18.87
C LYS A 154 -35.29 13.61 -20.04
N GLU A 155 -35.83 13.55 -21.25
CA GLU A 155 -35.03 13.67 -22.47
C GLU A 155 -34.58 15.13 -22.63
N GLY A 156 -33.26 15.38 -22.60
CA GLY A 156 -32.66 16.68 -22.88
C GLY A 156 -31.75 17.25 -21.78
N VAL A 157 -30.70 17.95 -22.22
CA VAL A 157 -29.92 18.89 -21.40
C VAL A 157 -30.58 20.25 -21.57
N TYR A 158 -31.29 20.73 -20.55
CA TYR A 158 -31.79 22.10 -20.53
C TYR A 158 -30.69 23.00 -19.97
N TYR A 159 -29.97 23.66 -20.87
CA TYR A 159 -29.16 24.85 -20.57
C TYR A 159 -30.06 26.10 -20.50
#